data_AF-A0A076MUJ7-F1
#
_entry.id   AF-A0A076MUJ7-F1
#
_cell.length_a   1.000
_cell.length_b   1.000
_cell.length_c   1.000
_cell.angle_alpha   90.00
_cell.angle_beta   90.00
_cell.angle_gamma   90.00
#
_symmetry.space_group_name_H-M   'P 1'
#
loop_
_entity.id
_entity.type
_entity.pdbx_description
1 polymer ?
#
loop_
_entity_poly.entity_id
_entity_poly.type
_entity_poly.pdbx_seq_one_letter_code
_entity_poly.pdbx_strand_id
1 'polypeptide(L)'
;MLMPDDLYLFGRIVATNAAGPMGKGIVVYVFRARSATLAPPPRAELVPDRLLLPPQFVNRYPWSQGYFATVEHRPLLPGEVLPVHCFHEVIRDRYVDENRAPMPGPVEPVGRFLLNSVRTLDDAVSEALGIPLAP
;
A
#
# COMPACT_ATOMS: atom_id res chain seq x y z
N MET A 1 -5.19 -1.37 -10.16
CA MET A 1 -5.71 -0.04 -10.55
C MET A 1 -5.26 0.23 -11.98
N LEU A 2 -6.13 0.71 -12.87
CA LEU A 2 -5.71 1.13 -14.22
C LEU A 2 -5.19 2.57 -14.12
N MET A 3 -4.02 2.84 -14.70
CA MET A 3 -3.38 4.15 -14.69
C MET A 3 -3.64 4.91 -16.00
N PRO A 4 -3.42 6.25 -16.04
CA PRO A 4 -3.62 7.08 -17.25
C PRO A 4 -2.79 6.70 -18.47
N ASP A 5 -1.73 5.91 -18.32
CA ASP A 5 -0.91 5.38 -19.42
C ASP A 5 -1.33 3.95 -19.83
N ASP A 6 -2.57 3.56 -19.50
CA ASP A 6 -3.19 2.28 -19.80
C ASP A 6 -2.48 1.04 -19.20
N LEU A 7 -1.61 1.24 -18.21
CA LEU A 7 -0.97 0.16 -17.48
C LEU A 7 -1.66 -0.10 -16.14
N TYR A 8 -1.90 -1.37 -15.84
CA TYR A 8 -2.35 -1.80 -14.52
C TYR A 8 -1.20 -1.72 -13.52
N LEU A 9 -1.48 -1.08 -12.39
CA LEU A 9 -0.66 -1.11 -11.18
C LEU A 9 -1.17 -2.19 -10.23
N PHE A 10 -0.22 -2.89 -9.61
CA PHE A 10 -0.48 -4.02 -8.73
C PHE A 10 -0.15 -3.70 -7.27
N GLY A 11 -0.99 -4.23 -6.39
CA GLY A 11 -0.76 -4.19 -4.97
C GLY A 11 -1.12 -5.53 -4.31
N ARG A 12 -0.80 -5.63 -3.03
CA ARG A 12 -1.06 -6.82 -2.22
C ARG A 12 -1.56 -6.43 -0.85
N ILE A 13 -2.62 -7.09 -0.40
CA ILE A 13 -3.08 -6.99 0.98
C ILE A 13 -2.14 -7.82 1.84
N VAL A 14 -1.53 -7.21 2.86
CA VAL A 14 -0.62 -7.90 3.79
C VAL A 14 -1.20 -8.03 5.20
N ALA A 15 -2.15 -7.17 5.56
CA ALA A 15 -2.92 -7.28 6.80
C ALA A 15 -4.35 -6.77 6.59
N THR A 16 -5.35 -7.43 7.20
CA THR A 16 -6.77 -7.05 7.10
C THR A 16 -7.40 -6.64 8.43
N ASN A 17 -6.64 -6.76 9.52
CA ASN A 17 -7.07 -6.57 10.91
C ASN A 17 -6.14 -5.64 11.68
N ALA A 18 -5.34 -4.82 11.00
CA ALA A 18 -4.50 -3.84 11.65
C ALA A 18 -5.37 -2.81 12.39
N ALA A 19 -4.90 -2.35 13.55
CA ALA A 19 -5.63 -1.34 14.34
C ALA A 19 -5.80 -0.06 13.51
N GLY A 20 -4.73 0.38 12.84
CA GLY A 20 -4.71 1.56 11.98
C GLY A 20 -5.17 2.86 12.66
N PRO A 21 -5.25 3.96 11.90
CA PRO A 21 -5.58 5.28 12.45
C PRO A 21 -7.05 5.45 12.85
N MET A 22 -7.96 4.61 12.34
CA MET A 22 -9.41 4.68 12.59
C MET A 22 -9.99 3.38 13.18
N GLY A 23 -9.16 2.54 13.81
CA GLY A 23 -9.60 1.36 14.57
C GLY A 23 -9.79 0.07 13.76
N LYS A 24 -9.84 0.12 12.43
CA LYS A 24 -9.75 -1.04 11.52
C LYS A 24 -9.14 -0.63 10.16
N GLY A 25 -7.88 -0.97 9.93
CA GLY A 25 -7.17 -0.70 8.68
C GLY A 25 -6.83 -1.96 7.90
N ILE A 26 -6.82 -1.86 6.58
CA ILE A 26 -6.19 -2.82 5.68
C ILE A 26 -4.83 -2.24 5.32
N VAL A 27 -3.76 -3.00 5.54
CA VAL A 27 -2.43 -2.62 5.08
C VAL A 27 -2.21 -3.22 3.70
N VAL A 28 -1.90 -2.36 2.74
CA VAL A 28 -1.58 -2.74 1.37
C VAL A 28 -0.17 -2.32 1.00
N TYR A 29 0.48 -3.17 0.21
CA TYR A 29 1.71 -2.89 -0.49
C TYR A 29 1.37 -2.52 -1.93
N VAL A 30 2.01 -1.49 -2.45
CA VAL A 30 1.88 -1.05 -3.85
C VAL A 30 3.25 -1.21 -4.49
N PHE A 31 3.34 -1.99 -5.57
CA PHE A 31 4.61 -2.35 -6.20
C PHE A 31 4.86 -1.55 -7.46
N ARG A 32 6.14 -1.45 -7.86
CA ARG A 32 6.56 -0.81 -9.12
C ARG A 32 6.19 -1.62 -10.35
N ALA A 33 5.81 -2.89 -10.18
CA ALA A 33 5.39 -3.77 -11.26
C ALA A 33 4.12 -3.24 -11.92
N ARG A 34 4.14 -3.17 -13.26
CA ARG A 34 3.05 -2.65 -14.09
C ARG A 34 2.89 -3.51 -15.34
N SER A 35 1.67 -3.64 -15.86
CA SER A 35 1.36 -4.53 -16.99
C SER A 35 0.18 -4.02 -17.79
N ALA A 36 0.16 -4.27 -19.10
CA ALA A 36 -1.01 -4.01 -19.95
C ALA A 36 -2.16 -5.02 -19.73
N THR A 37 -1.95 -6.05 -18.90
CA THR A 37 -2.95 -7.08 -18.59
C THR A 37 -3.18 -7.18 -17.09
N LEU A 38 -4.34 -7.74 -16.70
CA LEU A 38 -4.64 -8.04 -15.30
C LEU A 38 -3.94 -9.31 -14.77
N ALA A 39 -3.08 -9.94 -15.57
CA ALA A 39 -2.33 -11.11 -15.14
C ALA A 39 -1.43 -10.74 -13.95
N PRO A 40 -1.55 -11.43 -12.80
CA PRO A 40 -0.75 -11.15 -11.61
C PRO A 40 0.75 -11.27 -11.91
N PRO A 41 1.58 -10.29 -11.49
CA PRO A 41 3.03 -10.35 -11.68
C PRO A 41 3.65 -11.61 -11.02
N PRO A 42 4.86 -12.01 -11.48
CA PRO A 42 5.65 -13.03 -10.80
C PRO A 42 5.89 -12.64 -9.33
N ARG A 43 6.02 -13.63 -8.43
CA ARG A 43 6.25 -13.37 -6.99
C ARG A 43 7.47 -12.50 -6.71
N ALA A 44 8.53 -12.65 -7.51
CA ALA A 44 9.76 -11.86 -7.39
C ALA A 44 9.53 -10.35 -7.60
N GLU A 45 8.44 -9.95 -8.25
CA GLU A 45 8.06 -8.54 -8.45
C GLU A 45 7.12 -8.02 -7.33
N LEU A 46 6.70 -8.89 -6.41
CA LEU A 46 5.75 -8.62 -5.33
C LEU A 46 6.42 -8.77 -3.95
N VAL A 47 7.66 -8.29 -3.84
CA VAL A 47 8.49 -8.29 -2.62
C VAL A 47 8.75 -6.86 -2.11
N PRO A 48 9.08 -6.66 -0.82
CA PRO A 48 9.27 -5.33 -0.25
C PRO A 48 10.26 -4.42 -1.00
N ASP A 49 11.35 -4.97 -1.53
CA ASP A 49 12.34 -4.20 -2.30
C ASP A 49 11.79 -3.62 -3.63
N ARG A 50 10.62 -4.11 -4.06
CA ARG A 50 9.92 -3.66 -5.28
C ARG A 50 8.76 -2.70 -4.96
N LEU A 51 8.64 -2.23 -3.72
CA LEU A 51 7.63 -1.26 -3.35
C LEU A 51 7.80 0.04 -4.15
N LEU A 52 6.67 0.52 -4.68
CA LEU A 52 6.54 1.86 -5.28
C LEU A 52 6.27 2.89 -4.18
N LEU A 53 5.41 2.53 -3.23
CA LEU A 53 5.06 3.32 -2.06
C LEU A 53 5.44 2.57 -0.79
N PRO A 54 5.76 3.27 0.32
CA PRO A 54 5.80 2.63 1.64
C PRO A 54 4.45 1.98 1.96
N PRO A 55 4.34 1.12 2.99
CA PRO A 55 3.08 0.51 3.40
C PRO A 55 1.96 1.56 3.54
N GLN A 56 0.78 1.25 3.00
CA GLN A 56 -0.36 2.16 3.00
C GLN A 56 -1.53 1.57 3.79
N PHE A 57 -2.21 2.40 4.56
CA PHE A 57 -3.51 2.07 5.12
C PHE A 57 -4.63 2.44 4.15
N VAL A 58 -5.53 1.50 3.91
CA VAL A 58 -6.79 1.70 3.19
C VAL A 58 -7.93 1.02 3.96
N ASN A 59 -9.18 1.28 3.54
CA ASN A 59 -10.35 0.53 4.00
C ASN A 59 -10.92 -0.30 2.85
N ARG A 60 -12.09 -0.93 3.02
CA ARG A 60 -12.73 -1.73 1.97
C ARG A 60 -13.36 -0.90 0.83
N TYR A 61 -13.41 0.42 0.98
CA TYR A 61 -14.13 1.30 0.06
C TYR A 61 -13.64 1.22 -1.40
N PRO A 62 -12.32 1.20 -1.71
CA PRO A 62 -11.83 1.13 -3.08
C PRO A 62 -12.34 -0.11 -3.85
N TRP A 63 -12.47 -1.26 -3.18
CA TRP A 63 -13.05 -2.47 -3.77
C TRP A 63 -14.55 -2.32 -4.01
N SER A 64 -15.28 -1.78 -3.03
CA SER A 64 -16.74 -1.61 -3.14
C SER A 64 -17.17 -0.65 -4.24
N GLN A 65 -16.26 0.22 -4.67
CA GLN A 65 -16.48 1.20 -5.74
C GLN A 65 -15.84 0.79 -7.07
N GLY A 66 -15.22 -0.38 -7.15
CA GLY A 66 -14.62 -0.90 -8.39
C GLY A 66 -13.27 -0.29 -8.77
N TYR A 67 -12.68 0.59 -7.97
CA TYR A 67 -11.33 1.11 -8.21
C TYR A 67 -10.27 0.00 -8.11
N PHE A 68 -10.49 -0.95 -7.18
CA PHE A 68 -9.65 -2.13 -7.00
C PHE A 68 -10.38 -3.40 -7.43
N ALA A 69 -9.64 -4.26 -8.13
CA ALA A 69 -10.07 -5.61 -8.47
C ALA A 69 -9.12 -6.63 -7.84
N THR A 70 -9.69 -7.68 -7.23
CA THR A 70 -8.91 -8.83 -6.76
C THR A 70 -8.66 -9.75 -7.95
N VAL A 71 -7.41 -9.81 -8.40
CA VAL A 71 -7.00 -10.65 -9.55
C VAL A 71 -6.60 -12.06 -9.15
N GLU A 72 -6.18 -12.27 -7.89
CA GLU A 72 -5.76 -13.56 -7.37
C GLU A 72 -5.66 -13.56 -5.84
N HIS A 73 -5.77 -14.75 -5.24
CA HIS A 73 -5.49 -14.99 -3.84
C HIS A 73 -4.32 -15.99 -3.69
N ARG A 74 -3.20 -15.54 -3.13
CA ARG A 74 -2.02 -16.36 -2.86
C ARG A 74 -1.59 -16.20 -1.40
N PRO A 75 -1.10 -17.27 -0.74
CA PRO A 75 -0.52 -17.13 0.59
C PRO A 75 0.76 -16.28 0.54
N LEU A 76 0.94 -15.47 1.60
CA LEU A 76 2.16 -14.72 1.86
C LEU A 76 3.27 -15.69 2.27
N LEU A 77 4.42 -15.58 1.60
CA LEU A 77 5.62 -16.36 1.93
C LEU A 77 6.60 -15.52 2.76
N PRO A 78 7.54 -16.17 3.48
CA PRO A 78 8.65 -15.47 4.10
C PRO A 78 9.39 -14.59 3.09
N GLY A 79 9.69 -13.35 3.47
CA GLY A 79 10.36 -12.37 2.60
C GLY A 79 9.41 -11.56 1.68
N GLU A 80 8.12 -11.91 1.59
CA GLU A 80 7.14 -11.10 0.84
C GLU A 80 6.47 -10.00 1.69
N VAL A 81 6.72 -10.01 3.00
CA VAL A 81 6.23 -9.03 3.97
C VAL A 81 7.43 -8.41 4.66
N LEU A 82 7.40 -7.09 4.90
CA LEU A 82 8.42 -6.43 5.71
C LEU A 82 8.46 -7.07 7.10
N PRO A 83 9.65 -7.25 7.71
CA PRO A 83 9.77 -7.79 9.06
C PRO A 83 9.03 -6.94 10.11
N VAL A 84 8.96 -5.63 9.89
CA VAL A 84 8.27 -4.65 10.72
C VAL A 84 7.65 -3.60 9.79
N HIS A 85 6.40 -3.20 10.02
CA HIS A 85 5.86 -1.99 9.40
C HIS A 85 6.16 -0.80 10.29
N CYS A 86 6.54 0.32 9.69
CA CYS A 86 6.78 1.56 10.41
C CYS A 86 5.99 2.69 9.75
N PHE A 87 5.26 3.44 10.56
CA PHE A 87 4.44 4.55 10.13
C PHE A 87 4.69 5.78 10.98
N HIS A 88 4.79 6.95 10.36
CA HIS A 88 4.86 8.23 11.05
C HIS A 88 3.45 8.74 11.38
N GLU A 89 3.16 8.89 12.67
CA GLU A 89 1.94 9.52 13.18
C GLU A 89 2.17 11.02 13.35
N VAL A 90 2.02 11.76 12.25
CA VAL A 90 2.34 13.21 12.14
C VAL A 90 1.79 14.05 13.31
N ILE A 91 0.54 13.81 13.72
CA ILE A 91 -0.13 14.58 14.79
C ILE A 91 0.62 14.48 16.14
N ARG A 92 1.23 13.32 16.41
CA ARG A 92 1.96 13.05 17.67
C ARG A 92 3.48 13.05 17.47
N ASP A 93 3.92 13.36 16.26
CA ASP A 93 5.32 13.30 15.81
C ASP A 93 6.09 12.09 16.35
N ARG A 94 5.57 10.89 16.07
CA ARG A 94 6.16 9.62 16.53
C ARG A 94 6.02 8.53 15.49
N TYR A 95 6.83 7.48 15.64
CA TYR A 95 6.77 6.28 14.81
C TYR A 95 5.99 5.18 15.53
N VAL A 96 5.17 4.47 14.77
CA VAL A 96 4.35 3.36 15.26
C VAL A 96 4.29 2.22 14.24
N ASP A 97 3.98 1.02 14.69
CA ASP A 97 3.66 -0.12 13.82
C ASP A 97 2.20 -0.07 13.31
N GLU A 98 1.77 -1.10 12.57
CA GLU A 98 0.41 -1.19 12.03
C GLU A 98 -0.68 -1.30 13.12
N ASN A 99 -0.29 -1.67 14.34
CA ASN A 99 -1.14 -1.82 15.51
C ASN A 99 -1.08 -0.60 16.45
N ARG A 100 -0.40 0.48 16.01
CA ARG A 100 -0.18 1.71 16.77
C ARG A 100 0.74 1.54 18.00
N ALA A 101 1.52 0.46 18.04
CA ALA A 101 2.54 0.28 19.07
C ALA A 101 3.72 1.25 18.81
N PRO A 102 4.21 1.98 19.82
CA PRO A 102 5.32 2.90 19.65
C PRO A 102 6.60 2.21 19.17
N MET A 103 7.31 2.85 18.25
CA MET A 103 8.63 2.42 17.78
C MET A 103 9.72 3.35 18.29
N PRO A 104 10.95 2.85 18.54
CA PRO A 104 12.06 3.66 19.05
C PRO A 104 12.60 4.66 18.01
N GLY A 105 12.29 4.47 16.73
CA GLY A 105 12.72 5.34 15.63
C GLY A 105 12.18 4.85 14.28
N PRO A 106 12.51 5.56 13.19
CA PRO A 106 12.09 5.18 11.85
C PRO A 106 12.78 3.89 11.39
N VAL A 107 12.01 3.00 10.76
CA VAL A 107 12.50 1.80 10.05
C VAL A 107 11.96 1.85 8.64
N GLU A 108 12.84 2.00 7.65
CA GLU A 108 12.41 2.13 6.25
C GLU A 108 11.84 0.82 5.68
N PRO A 109 10.85 0.89 4.78
CA PRO A 109 10.18 2.10 4.29
C PRO A 109 9.14 2.66 5.28
N VAL A 110 9.20 3.97 5.59
CA VAL A 110 8.27 4.61 6.53
C VAL A 110 7.00 5.09 5.83
N GLY A 111 5.86 4.50 6.18
CA GLY A 111 4.53 4.94 5.75
C GLY A 111 3.99 6.12 6.56
N ARG A 112 2.83 6.65 6.17
CA ARG A 112 2.07 7.59 7.00
C ARG A 112 1.01 6.84 7.79
N PHE A 113 0.88 7.14 9.09
CA PHE A 113 -0.18 6.57 9.92
C PHE A 113 -1.51 7.31 9.67
N LEU A 114 -2.03 7.17 8.44
CA LEU A 114 -3.20 7.86 7.91
C LEU A 114 -4.01 6.90 7.04
N LEU A 115 -5.34 6.95 7.16
CA LEU A 115 -6.21 6.18 6.27
C LEU A 115 -6.30 6.89 4.92
N ASN A 116 -5.79 6.26 3.86
CA ASN A 116 -5.87 6.83 2.53
C ASN A 116 -7.27 6.65 1.92
N SER A 117 -7.76 7.71 1.30
CA SER A 117 -8.86 7.62 0.34
C SER A 117 -8.33 7.10 -1.00
N VAL A 118 -9.24 6.80 -1.92
CA VAL A 118 -8.86 6.47 -3.31
C VAL A 118 -8.04 7.62 -3.91
N ARG A 119 -8.47 8.87 -3.67
CA ARG A 119 -7.78 10.07 -4.16
C ARG A 119 -6.37 10.21 -3.59
N THR A 120 -6.19 10.14 -2.27
CA THR A 120 -4.86 10.34 -1.68
C THR A 120 -3.88 9.23 -2.07
N LEU A 121 -4.37 8.02 -2.31
CA LEU A 121 -3.56 6.94 -2.83
C LEU A 121 -3.21 7.13 -4.32
N ASP A 122 -4.17 7.54 -5.14
CA ASP A 122 -3.95 7.85 -6.55
C ASP A 122 -2.93 8.98 -6.72
N ASP A 123 -3.00 10.02 -5.88
CA ASP A 123 -2.04 11.11 -5.86
C ASP A 123 -0.63 10.61 -5.51
N ALA A 124 -0.50 9.82 -4.44
CA ALA A 124 0.78 9.26 -4.03
C ALA A 124 1.39 8.35 -5.10
N VAL A 125 0.57 7.53 -5.77
CA VAL A 125 1.00 6.70 -6.90
C VAL A 125 1.47 7.58 -8.07
N SER A 126 0.70 8.61 -8.40
CA SER A 126 0.99 9.50 -9.53
C SER A 126 2.29 10.26 -9.32
N GLU A 127 2.50 10.79 -8.12
CA GLU A 127 3.76 11.42 -7.70
C GLU A 127 4.94 10.43 -7.80
N ALA A 128 4.77 9.21 -7.30
CA ALA A 128 5.83 8.19 -7.34
C ALA A 128 6.17 7.72 -8.75
N LEU A 129 5.23 7.79 -9.69
CA LEU A 129 5.43 7.47 -11.11
C LEU A 129 5.85 8.68 -11.95
N GLY A 130 5.80 9.90 -11.40
CA GLY A 130 6.09 11.13 -12.13
C GLY A 130 5.04 11.48 -13.19
N ILE A 131 3.77 11.10 -12.98
CA ILE A 131 2.65 11.40 -13.88
C ILE A 131 1.75 12.51 -13.29
N PRO A 132 0.98 13.24 -14.12
CA PRO A 132 0.05 14.26 -13.62
C PRO A 132 -1.01 13.67 -12.69
N LEU A 133 -1.37 14.44 -11.65
CA LEU A 133 -2.48 14.09 -10.76
C LEU A 133 -3.81 14.15 -11.53
N ALA A 134 -4.76 13.27 -11.18
CA ALA A 134 -6.12 13.39 -11.68
C ALA A 134 -6.73 14.76 -11.28
N PRO A 135 -7.64 15.35 -12.08
CA PRO A 135 -8.24 16.65 -11.80
C PRO A 135 -9.13 16.66 -10.54
#